data_AF-A0A0F5MZ18-F1
#
_entry.id   AF-A0A0F5MZ18-F1
#
_cell.length_a   1.000
_cell.length_b   1.000
_cell.length_c   1.000
_cell.angle_alpha   90.00
_cell.angle_beta   90.00
_cell.angle_gamma   90.00
#
_symmetry.space_group_name_H-M   'P 1'
#
loop_
_entity.id
_entity.type
_entity.pdbx_description
1 polymer ?
#
loop_
_entity_poly.entity_id
_entity_poly.type
_entity_poly.pdbx_seq_one_letter_code
_entity_poly.pdbx_strand_id
1 'polypeptide(L)'
;MKFIRSGAALNLLVASALGLSACGSNTNTSSAPVNCGGKQKLIASGSTAQKNAIEQFVYAYINACPGHTLDYNANGSGAGVTDFINNQTDLAGSDVPLDPSKGEPNRAHDRCGSPAWDLPVAFGPIAVTYNIKGVSSLNLDGPTTAKIFNGSITKWDDPAIKGLNGSTDLPATPIHVVFRNDESGTTFNFQKYLDAASNGAWGKDTGLTFDGGVGGGAEGNDGTSLAVKGTDGSITYNEWSFAVGHHLNMAQIITAAGPDPVAITTDSVGKTIAGATFKGRGNDLVVDTSSFYKPARPGAYPIVLATYEIVCSQYPDSAIGAAVKAFMQAAIGPVQDGLDRYGYIPLPASFRSKLATAVNAIA
;
A
#
# COMPACT_ATOMS: atom_id res chain seq x y z
N MET A 1 -0.35 36.41 -87.40
CA MET A 1 -1.67 35.81 -87.68
C MET A 1 -2.06 34.91 -86.52
N LYS A 2 -3.12 35.29 -85.80
CA LYS A 2 -4.38 34.54 -85.62
C LYS A 2 -4.39 33.54 -84.45
N PHE A 3 -5.37 33.80 -83.59
CA PHE A 3 -5.92 33.02 -82.47
C PHE A 3 -6.26 31.57 -82.80
N ILE A 4 -6.40 30.73 -81.76
CA ILE A 4 -7.58 29.90 -81.36
C ILE A 4 -7.13 29.11 -80.11
N ARG A 5 -7.63 29.37 -78.88
CA ARG A 5 -8.90 28.95 -78.22
C ARG A 5 -9.06 27.44 -77.93
N SER A 6 -9.09 27.15 -76.63
CA SER A 6 -10.01 26.25 -75.90
C SER A 6 -9.71 24.75 -75.83
N GLY A 7 -9.74 24.21 -74.60
CA GLY A 7 -10.35 22.89 -74.37
C GLY A 7 -9.77 22.03 -73.24
N ALA A 8 -10.50 22.01 -72.12
CA ALA A 8 -10.77 20.87 -71.23
C ALA A 8 -9.69 20.35 -70.26
N ALA A 9 -10.16 20.22 -69.01
CA ALA A 9 -9.52 19.70 -67.83
C ALA A 9 -9.42 18.17 -67.82
N LEU A 10 -8.47 17.62 -67.06
CA LEU A 10 -8.69 16.39 -66.30
C LEU A 10 -7.72 16.31 -65.10
N ASN A 11 -8.30 16.21 -63.90
CA ASN A 11 -7.64 15.85 -62.65
C ASN A 11 -7.03 14.45 -62.75
N LEU A 12 -5.87 14.23 -62.14
CA LEU A 12 -5.47 12.92 -61.59
C LEU A 12 -4.39 13.12 -60.51
N LEU A 13 -4.84 13.06 -59.26
CA LEU A 13 -4.03 12.78 -58.08
C LEU A 13 -3.48 11.36 -58.18
N VAL A 14 -2.17 11.18 -58.06
CA VAL A 14 -1.56 9.86 -57.83
C VAL A 14 -0.79 9.89 -56.52
N ALA A 15 -1.21 8.97 -55.66
CA ALA A 15 -0.74 8.72 -54.30
C ALA A 15 0.70 8.20 -54.27
N SER A 16 1.52 8.77 -53.38
CA SER A 16 2.81 8.22 -52.98
C SER A 16 2.64 7.43 -51.68
N ALA A 17 2.63 6.10 -51.79
CA ALA A 17 2.71 5.18 -50.66
C ALA A 17 4.18 4.89 -50.33
N LEU A 18 4.64 5.31 -49.15
CA LEU A 18 5.86 4.85 -48.51
C LEU A 18 5.46 4.08 -47.25
N GLY A 19 5.47 2.75 -47.34
CA GLY A 19 5.30 1.85 -46.22
C GLY A 19 6.64 1.63 -45.52
N LEU A 20 6.83 2.25 -44.35
CA LEU A 20 7.84 1.86 -43.38
C LEU A 20 7.12 1.16 -42.23
N SER A 21 7.14 -0.17 -42.25
CA SER A 21 6.68 -1.00 -41.12
C SER A 21 7.72 -0.94 -40.00
N ALA A 22 7.51 -0.05 -39.03
CA ALA A 22 8.16 -0.14 -37.73
C ALA A 22 7.33 -1.06 -36.83
N CYS A 23 7.78 -2.30 -36.63
CA CYS A 23 7.30 -3.16 -35.56
C CYS A 23 7.84 -2.63 -34.22
N GLY A 24 7.18 -1.61 -33.68
CA GLY A 24 7.26 -1.25 -32.27
C GLY A 24 6.12 -1.97 -31.54
N SER A 25 6.46 -2.95 -30.71
CA SER A 25 5.51 -3.64 -29.83
C SER A 25 5.00 -2.68 -28.75
N ASN A 26 4.05 -1.82 -29.10
CA ASN A 26 3.24 -1.10 -28.13
C ASN A 26 2.18 -2.06 -27.61
N THR A 27 2.42 -2.62 -26.42
CA THR A 27 1.33 -3.04 -25.56
C THR A 27 0.58 -1.78 -25.12
N ASN A 28 -0.35 -1.32 -25.94
CA ASN A 28 -1.37 -0.35 -25.55
C ASN A 28 -2.26 -1.02 -24.48
N THR A 29 -1.83 -0.96 -23.22
CA THR A 29 -2.78 -0.97 -22.11
C THR A 29 -3.46 0.38 -22.13
N SER A 30 -4.50 0.52 -22.96
CA SER A 30 -5.41 1.65 -22.92
C SER A 30 -5.98 1.72 -21.50
N SER A 31 -5.48 2.63 -20.68
CA SER A 31 -6.11 2.94 -19.39
C SER A 31 -7.56 3.33 -19.68
N ALA A 32 -8.52 2.63 -19.07
CA ALA A 32 -9.91 2.97 -19.24
C ALA A 32 -10.13 4.46 -18.89
N PRO A 33 -10.90 5.22 -19.69
CA PRO A 33 -11.15 6.62 -19.40
C PRO A 33 -11.84 6.79 -18.05
N VAL A 34 -11.47 7.84 -17.30
CA VAL A 34 -12.14 8.21 -16.05
C VAL A 34 -13.49 8.84 -16.38
N ASN A 35 -14.56 8.25 -15.88
CA ASN A 35 -15.93 8.70 -16.09
C ASN A 35 -16.29 9.75 -15.02
N CYS A 36 -15.84 10.98 -15.21
CA CYS A 36 -16.06 12.07 -14.26
C CYS A 36 -17.55 12.38 -14.06
N GLY A 37 -17.94 12.62 -12.81
CA GLY A 37 -19.29 13.05 -12.45
C GLY A 37 -19.57 12.87 -10.96
N GLY A 38 -20.75 13.29 -10.54
CA GLY A 38 -21.21 13.11 -9.15
C GLY A 38 -20.78 14.23 -8.21
N LYS A 39 -20.59 13.87 -6.93
CA LYS A 39 -20.20 14.78 -5.85
C LYS A 39 -18.81 15.36 -6.13
N GLN A 40 -18.69 16.69 -6.10
CA GLN A 40 -17.42 17.39 -6.37
C GLN A 40 -16.34 17.08 -5.32
N LYS A 41 -16.72 16.90 -4.07
CA LYS A 41 -15.78 16.69 -2.96
C LYS A 41 -16.12 15.42 -2.22
N LEU A 42 -15.31 14.38 -2.40
CA LEU A 42 -15.37 13.17 -1.59
C LEU A 42 -14.72 13.41 -0.23
N ILE A 43 -15.24 12.75 0.80
CA ILE A 43 -14.67 12.72 2.15
C ILE A 43 -14.28 11.28 2.45
N ALA A 44 -13.03 11.07 2.84
CA ALA A 44 -12.50 9.76 3.20
C ALA A 44 -11.65 9.85 4.46
N SER A 45 -11.48 8.73 5.15
CA SER A 45 -10.56 8.63 6.29
C SER A 45 -9.98 7.23 6.38
N GLY A 46 -8.91 7.09 7.16
CA GLY A 46 -8.41 5.79 7.57
C GLY A 46 -6.89 5.69 7.63
N SER A 47 -6.37 4.59 7.09
CA SER A 47 -4.97 4.20 7.17
C SER A 47 -3.99 5.36 6.91
N THR A 48 -3.16 5.62 7.91
CA THR A 48 -2.03 6.54 7.75
C THR A 48 -0.96 5.99 6.81
N ALA A 49 -0.91 4.66 6.60
CA ALA A 49 0.08 4.01 5.76
C ALA A 49 -0.09 4.35 4.28
N GLN A 50 -1.32 4.64 3.83
CA GLN A 50 -1.59 4.95 2.43
C GLN A 50 -1.69 6.45 2.15
N LYS A 51 -1.50 7.33 3.15
CA LYS A 51 -1.62 8.78 2.99
C LYS A 51 -0.86 9.31 1.77
N ASN A 52 0.40 8.90 1.59
CA ASN A 52 1.24 9.39 0.50
C ASN A 52 0.79 8.83 -0.87
N ALA A 53 0.22 7.62 -0.93
CA ALA A 53 -0.41 7.08 -2.13
C ALA A 53 -1.71 7.82 -2.48
N ILE A 54 -2.57 8.05 -1.48
CA ILE A 54 -3.81 8.81 -1.62
C ILE A 54 -3.53 10.20 -2.19
N GLU A 55 -2.49 10.90 -1.72
CA GLU A 55 -2.10 12.20 -2.28
C GLU A 55 -1.84 12.12 -3.80
N GLN A 56 -1.22 11.06 -4.29
CA GLN A 56 -1.01 10.83 -5.72
C GLN A 56 -2.33 10.49 -6.44
N PHE A 57 -3.20 9.70 -5.82
CA PHE A 57 -4.50 9.35 -6.38
C PHE A 57 -5.42 10.58 -6.49
N VAL A 58 -5.40 11.46 -5.49
CA VAL A 58 -6.12 12.74 -5.51
C VAL A 58 -5.56 13.65 -6.60
N TYR A 59 -4.23 13.73 -6.74
CA TYR A 59 -3.61 14.47 -7.84
C TYR A 59 -4.07 13.93 -9.20
N ALA A 60 -4.07 12.62 -9.40
CA ALA A 60 -4.56 12.00 -10.63
C ALA A 60 -6.05 12.29 -10.87
N TYR A 61 -6.86 12.24 -9.81
CA TYR A 61 -8.29 12.50 -9.88
C TYR A 61 -8.61 13.95 -10.26
N ILE A 62 -7.95 14.94 -9.65
CA ILE A 62 -8.12 16.36 -9.98
C ILE A 62 -7.77 16.63 -11.45
N ASN A 63 -6.69 16.01 -11.95
CA ASN A 63 -6.27 16.17 -13.34
C ASN A 63 -7.24 15.52 -14.33
N ALA A 64 -7.76 14.33 -14.00
CA ALA A 64 -8.73 13.64 -14.83
C ALA A 64 -10.11 14.32 -14.81
N CYS A 65 -10.52 14.83 -13.64
CA CYS A 65 -11.83 15.41 -13.38
C CYS A 65 -11.71 16.81 -12.75
N PRO A 66 -11.41 17.85 -13.54
CA PRO A 66 -11.30 19.21 -13.03
C PRO A 66 -12.52 19.63 -12.20
N GLY A 67 -12.27 20.23 -11.03
CA GLY A 67 -13.31 20.62 -10.08
C GLY A 67 -13.77 19.51 -9.13
N HIS A 68 -13.22 18.30 -9.25
CA HIS A 68 -13.43 17.23 -8.28
C HIS A 68 -12.18 17.04 -7.40
N THR A 69 -12.38 16.63 -6.15
CA THR A 69 -11.31 16.31 -5.20
C THR A 69 -11.77 15.27 -4.19
N LEU A 70 -10.84 14.76 -3.40
CA LEU A 70 -11.10 13.97 -2.21
C LEU A 70 -10.29 14.53 -1.04
N ASP A 71 -10.95 14.75 0.08
CA ASP A 71 -10.31 15.07 1.35
C ASP A 71 -10.10 13.79 2.15
N TYR A 72 -8.86 13.47 2.46
CA TYR A 72 -8.50 12.27 3.21
C TYR A 72 -8.00 12.63 4.62
N ASN A 73 -8.69 12.15 5.64
CA ASN A 73 -8.26 12.22 7.02
C ASN A 73 -7.48 10.95 7.42
N ALA A 74 -6.16 11.05 7.50
CA ALA A 74 -5.30 9.93 7.92
C ALA A 74 -5.34 9.76 9.45
N ASN A 75 -6.21 8.87 9.95
CA ASN A 75 -6.50 8.66 11.39
C ASN A 75 -6.38 7.20 11.85
N GLY A 76 -5.88 6.29 11.00
CA GLY A 76 -5.73 4.87 11.30
C GLY A 76 -6.83 4.00 10.69
N SER A 77 -6.50 2.76 10.34
CA SER A 77 -7.41 1.85 9.61
C SER A 77 -8.70 1.57 10.37
N GLY A 78 -8.63 1.36 11.69
CA GLY A 78 -9.81 1.09 12.52
C GLY A 78 -10.78 2.27 12.60
N ALA A 79 -10.23 3.49 12.70
CA ALA A 79 -11.01 4.72 12.67
C ALA A 79 -11.67 4.92 11.29
N GLY A 80 -10.93 4.72 10.19
CA GLY A 80 -11.48 4.80 8.83
C GLY A 80 -12.65 3.85 8.60
N VAL A 81 -12.50 2.58 8.97
CA VAL A 81 -13.60 1.59 8.88
C VAL A 81 -14.81 2.03 9.70
N THR A 82 -14.56 2.54 10.92
CA THR A 82 -15.63 3.03 11.80
C THR A 82 -16.37 4.23 11.20
N ASP A 83 -15.64 5.21 10.66
CA ASP A 83 -16.19 6.40 10.02
C ASP A 83 -17.05 6.03 8.81
N PHE A 84 -16.58 5.10 7.97
CA PHE A 84 -17.33 4.62 6.80
C PHE A 84 -18.63 3.91 7.19
N ILE A 85 -18.55 2.94 8.11
CA ILE A 85 -19.71 2.21 8.62
C ILE A 85 -20.75 3.17 9.22
N ASN A 86 -20.28 4.23 9.91
CA ASN A 86 -21.15 5.22 10.55
C ASN A 86 -21.63 6.33 9.59
N ASN A 87 -21.43 6.19 8.27
CA ASN A 87 -21.84 7.16 7.25
C ASN A 87 -21.20 8.55 7.41
N GLN A 88 -19.98 8.62 7.93
CA GLN A 88 -19.24 9.89 8.07
C GLN A 88 -18.35 10.18 6.87
N THR A 89 -17.97 9.13 6.13
CA THR A 89 -17.14 9.20 4.93
C THR A 89 -17.82 8.49 3.76
N ASP A 90 -17.44 8.88 2.54
CA ASP A 90 -17.92 8.31 1.28
C ASP A 90 -17.20 6.98 0.95
N LEU A 91 -15.98 6.81 1.45
CA LEU A 91 -15.13 5.61 1.35
C LEU A 91 -14.13 5.61 2.52
N ALA A 92 -13.55 4.45 2.81
CA ALA A 92 -12.49 4.33 3.82
C ALA A 92 -11.22 3.71 3.26
N GLY A 93 -10.08 4.18 3.75
CA GLY A 93 -8.81 3.54 3.51
C GLY A 93 -8.41 2.61 4.65
N SER A 94 -8.04 1.35 4.36
CA SER A 94 -7.59 0.40 5.39
C SER A 94 -6.50 -0.54 4.88
N ASP A 95 -5.53 -0.90 5.73
CA ASP A 95 -4.53 -1.94 5.40
C ASP A 95 -4.95 -3.36 5.82
N VAL A 96 -6.20 -3.50 6.27
CA VAL A 96 -6.85 -4.77 6.56
C VAL A 96 -8.26 -4.74 5.97
N PRO A 97 -8.78 -5.86 5.45
CA PRO A 97 -10.16 -5.91 5.00
C PRO A 97 -11.13 -5.77 6.19
N LEU A 98 -12.41 -5.50 5.90
CA LEU A 98 -13.48 -5.52 6.90
C LEU A 98 -13.45 -6.84 7.71
N ASP A 99 -13.42 -6.74 9.04
CA ASP A 99 -13.26 -7.86 9.95
C ASP A 99 -14.60 -8.59 10.21
N PRO A 100 -14.77 -9.83 9.70
CA PRO A 100 -16.00 -10.58 9.92
C PRO A 100 -16.24 -10.93 11.39
N SER A 101 -15.18 -11.05 12.20
CA SER A 101 -15.28 -11.39 13.62
C SER A 101 -15.90 -10.25 14.45
N LYS A 102 -15.81 -9.02 13.94
CA LYS A 102 -16.43 -7.81 14.52
C LYS A 102 -17.79 -7.46 13.88
N GLY A 103 -18.25 -8.26 12.91
CA GLY A 103 -19.48 -7.99 12.16
C GLY A 103 -19.38 -6.76 11.23
N GLU A 104 -18.17 -6.30 10.92
CA GLU A 104 -17.95 -5.11 10.08
C GLU A 104 -18.54 -5.26 8.67
N PRO A 105 -18.44 -6.42 7.97
CA PRO A 105 -19.07 -6.61 6.66
C PRO A 105 -20.60 -6.41 6.70
N ASN A 106 -21.27 -6.88 7.75
CA ASN A 106 -22.73 -6.72 7.88
C ASN A 106 -23.11 -5.27 8.14
N ARG A 107 -22.38 -4.57 9.01
CA ARG A 107 -22.63 -3.17 9.31
C ARG A 107 -22.34 -2.27 8.10
N ALA A 108 -21.28 -2.58 7.36
CA ALA A 108 -20.96 -1.91 6.09
C ALA A 108 -22.04 -2.18 5.03
N HIS A 109 -22.56 -3.42 4.96
CA HIS A 109 -23.69 -3.75 4.10
C HIS A 109 -24.93 -2.92 4.47
N ASP A 110 -25.30 -2.85 5.75
CA ASP A 110 -26.46 -2.08 6.22
C ASP A 110 -26.32 -0.59 5.90
N ARG A 111 -25.10 -0.05 6.06
CA ARG A 111 -24.74 1.30 5.65
C ARG A 111 -24.94 1.53 4.15
N CYS A 112 -24.47 0.60 3.33
CA CYS A 112 -24.50 0.72 1.87
C CYS A 112 -25.87 0.41 1.26
N GLY A 113 -26.72 -0.36 1.95
CA GLY A 113 -27.90 -1.00 1.34
C GLY A 113 -27.54 -2.02 0.26
N SER A 114 -26.26 -2.42 0.19
CA SER A 114 -25.63 -3.27 -0.80
C SER A 114 -24.32 -3.81 -0.22
N PRO A 115 -23.67 -4.84 -0.79
CA PRO A 115 -22.35 -5.27 -0.34
C PRO A 115 -21.34 -4.12 -0.30
N ALA A 116 -20.47 -4.09 0.71
CA ALA A 116 -19.23 -3.33 0.66
C ALA A 116 -18.11 -4.19 0.08
N TRP A 117 -17.17 -3.58 -0.63
CA TRP A 117 -16.02 -4.26 -1.25
C TRP A 117 -14.71 -3.70 -0.74
N ASP A 118 -13.77 -4.58 -0.40
CA ASP A 118 -12.39 -4.24 -0.11
C ASP A 118 -11.57 -4.28 -1.42
N LEU A 119 -11.17 -3.12 -1.93
CA LEU A 119 -10.48 -2.99 -3.22
C LEU A 119 -9.01 -2.62 -3.03
N PRO A 120 -8.04 -3.54 -3.27
CA PRO A 120 -6.63 -3.26 -3.03
C PRO A 120 -6.07 -2.37 -4.15
N VAL A 121 -5.58 -1.19 -3.78
CA VAL A 121 -5.10 -0.17 -4.74
C VAL A 121 -3.58 -0.04 -4.79
N ALA A 122 -2.87 -0.55 -3.78
CA ALA A 122 -1.41 -0.60 -3.73
C ALA A 122 -0.89 -1.62 -2.70
N PHE A 123 0.39 -1.97 -2.82
CA PHE A 123 1.13 -2.71 -1.79
C PHE A 123 2.15 -1.79 -1.12
N GLY A 124 2.14 -1.73 0.21
CA GLY A 124 3.09 -0.95 1.01
C GLY A 124 4.05 -1.88 1.76
N PRO A 125 5.37 -1.80 1.56
CA PRO A 125 6.30 -2.49 2.44
C PRO A 125 6.37 -1.77 3.80
N ILE A 126 6.52 -2.55 4.87
CA ILE A 126 6.71 -2.03 6.23
C ILE A 126 8.20 -2.18 6.57
N ALA A 127 8.87 -1.07 6.83
CA ALA A 127 10.24 -1.01 7.29
C ALA A 127 10.31 -1.17 8.80
N VAL A 128 11.21 -2.04 9.27
CA VAL A 128 11.65 -2.01 10.67
C VAL A 128 12.69 -0.89 10.79
N THR A 129 12.28 0.25 11.31
CA THR A 129 13.12 1.45 11.41
C THR A 129 13.77 1.52 12.78
N TYR A 130 14.98 2.08 12.84
CA TYR A 130 15.74 2.18 14.08
C TYR A 130 16.60 3.43 14.13
N ASN A 131 17.00 3.79 15.36
CA ASN A 131 17.96 4.85 15.62
C ASN A 131 18.91 4.40 16.72
N ILE A 132 20.16 4.10 16.34
CA ILE A 132 21.22 3.67 17.24
C ILE A 132 22.45 4.48 16.85
N LYS A 133 22.97 5.30 17.77
CA LYS A 133 24.17 6.09 17.49
C LYS A 133 25.34 5.19 17.05
N GLY A 134 25.95 5.55 15.93
CA GLY A 134 27.11 4.85 15.38
C GLY A 134 26.80 3.59 14.56
N VAL A 135 25.53 3.17 14.45
CA VAL A 135 25.13 1.98 13.69
C VAL A 135 24.31 2.38 12.46
N SER A 136 24.87 2.17 11.28
CA SER A 136 24.23 2.49 9.99
C SER A 136 23.71 1.27 9.22
N SER A 137 24.02 0.06 9.70
CA SER A 137 23.54 -1.19 9.12
C SER A 137 23.14 -2.13 10.23
N LEU A 138 21.95 -2.71 10.11
CA LEU A 138 21.39 -3.65 11.07
C LEU A 138 20.63 -4.73 10.31
N ASN A 139 20.95 -5.98 10.62
CA ASN A 139 20.24 -7.16 10.15
C ASN A 139 19.40 -7.72 11.30
N LEU A 140 18.14 -8.06 11.01
CA LEU A 140 17.24 -8.73 11.93
C LEU A 140 16.56 -9.91 11.24
N ASP A 141 16.18 -10.93 12.01
CA ASP A 141 15.33 -12.03 11.57
C ASP A 141 13.99 -11.99 12.31
N GLY A 142 13.05 -12.85 11.91
CA GLY A 142 11.73 -12.96 12.56
C GLY A 142 11.81 -13.19 14.08
N PRO A 143 12.54 -14.22 14.55
CA PRO A 143 12.66 -14.51 15.98
C PRO A 143 13.26 -13.37 16.81
N THR A 144 14.33 -12.73 16.34
CA THR A 144 15.01 -11.63 17.05
C THR A 144 14.14 -10.39 17.05
N THR A 145 13.50 -10.06 15.92
CA THR A 145 12.55 -8.94 15.84
C THR A 145 11.40 -9.15 16.84
N ALA A 146 10.80 -10.34 16.88
CA ALA A 146 9.72 -10.64 17.81
C ALA A 146 10.13 -10.51 19.29
N LYS A 147 11.33 -10.97 19.65
CA LYS A 147 11.87 -10.84 21.00
C LYS A 147 12.17 -9.39 21.40
N ILE A 148 12.55 -8.54 20.44
CA ILE A 148 12.69 -7.11 20.67
C ILE A 148 11.32 -6.50 20.98
N PHE A 149 10.34 -6.73 20.12
CA PHE A 149 9.02 -6.10 20.22
C PHE A 149 8.14 -6.65 21.36
N ASN A 150 8.46 -7.83 21.91
CA ASN A 150 7.80 -8.36 23.11
C ASN A 150 8.60 -8.13 24.42
N GLY A 151 9.75 -7.45 24.33
CA GLY A 151 10.57 -7.06 25.48
C GLY A 151 11.50 -8.13 26.03
N SER A 152 11.61 -9.29 25.39
CA SER A 152 12.56 -10.34 25.79
C SER A 152 14.02 -9.93 25.53
N ILE A 153 14.28 -9.17 24.48
CA ILE A 153 15.57 -8.54 24.20
C ILE A 153 15.46 -7.05 24.51
N THR A 154 16.34 -6.56 25.40
CA THR A 154 16.22 -5.20 25.98
C THR A 154 17.43 -4.31 25.70
N LYS A 155 18.48 -4.82 25.05
CA LYS A 155 19.70 -4.08 24.70
C LYS A 155 20.19 -4.46 23.31
N TRP A 156 20.83 -3.51 22.62
CA TRP A 156 21.30 -3.72 21.25
C TRP A 156 22.49 -4.68 21.13
N ASP A 157 23.27 -4.84 22.20
CA ASP A 157 24.42 -5.72 22.25
C ASP A 157 24.09 -7.17 22.65
N ASP A 158 22.79 -7.52 22.65
CA ASP A 158 22.30 -8.87 22.94
C ASP A 158 22.93 -9.92 22.00
N PRO A 159 23.30 -11.11 22.50
CA PRO A 159 23.92 -12.17 21.68
C PRO A 159 23.12 -12.56 20.44
N ALA A 160 21.77 -12.52 20.49
CA ALA A 160 20.95 -12.84 19.32
C ALA A 160 21.10 -11.79 18.22
N ILE A 161 21.14 -10.50 18.57
CA ILE A 161 21.35 -9.41 17.60
C ILE A 161 22.79 -9.46 17.06
N LYS A 162 23.79 -9.62 17.93
CA LYS A 162 25.20 -9.75 17.52
C LYS A 162 25.41 -10.92 16.55
N GLY A 163 24.75 -12.05 16.78
CA GLY A 163 24.83 -13.23 15.90
C GLY A 163 24.44 -12.94 14.45
N LEU A 164 23.52 -11.99 14.21
CA LEU A 164 23.05 -11.61 12.88
C LEU A 164 23.90 -10.51 12.22
N ASN A 165 24.74 -9.82 13.01
CA ASN A 165 25.43 -8.60 12.60
C ASN A 165 26.96 -8.71 12.61
N GLY A 166 27.50 -9.90 12.92
CA GLY A 166 28.92 -10.22 12.81
C GLY A 166 29.80 -9.25 13.60
N SER A 167 30.71 -8.55 12.91
CA SER A 167 31.66 -7.60 13.50
C SER A 167 31.11 -6.19 13.70
N THR A 168 29.81 -5.96 13.50
CA THR A 168 29.19 -4.65 13.76
C THR A 168 29.29 -4.33 15.25
N ASP A 169 29.83 -3.16 15.60
CA ASP A 169 29.96 -2.71 16.98
C ASP A 169 28.60 -2.25 17.52
N LEU A 170 27.84 -3.21 18.08
CA LEU A 170 26.52 -2.96 18.65
C LEU A 170 26.67 -2.47 20.11
N PRO A 171 26.14 -1.28 20.45
CA PRO A 171 26.31 -0.70 21.77
C PRO A 171 25.40 -1.37 22.80
N ALA A 172 25.77 -1.31 24.09
CA ALA A 172 24.92 -1.78 25.19
C ALA A 172 23.73 -0.84 25.51
N THR A 173 23.39 0.05 24.58
CA THR A 173 22.27 0.99 24.68
C THR A 173 20.96 0.21 24.87
N PRO A 174 20.10 0.61 25.84
CA PRO A 174 18.77 0.03 25.97
C PRO A 174 17.94 0.16 24.69
N ILE A 175 17.10 -0.84 24.42
CA ILE A 175 16.15 -0.80 23.32
C ILE A 175 14.89 -0.05 23.75
N HIS A 176 14.52 0.97 22.98
CA HIS A 176 13.28 1.72 23.15
C HIS A 176 12.31 1.37 22.02
N VAL A 177 11.41 0.41 22.28
CA VAL A 177 10.33 0.10 21.34
C VAL A 177 9.38 1.30 21.26
N VAL A 178 9.09 1.74 20.04
CA VAL A 178 8.02 2.69 19.76
C VAL A 178 6.94 1.97 18.98
N PHE A 179 5.70 2.04 19.43
CA PHE A 179 4.55 1.39 18.81
C PHE A 179 3.46 2.41 18.44
N ARG A 180 2.51 1.99 17.60
CA ARG A 180 1.34 2.80 17.23
C ARG A 180 0.28 2.74 18.33
N ASN A 181 -0.11 3.89 18.89
CA ASN A 181 -1.16 3.96 19.92
C ASN A 181 -2.59 4.04 19.36
N ASP A 182 -2.74 4.22 18.05
CA ASP A 182 -3.99 4.19 17.32
C ASP A 182 -4.25 2.83 16.65
N GLU A 183 -5.52 2.52 16.33
CA GLU A 183 -5.90 1.28 15.66
C GLU A 183 -5.38 1.25 14.21
N SER A 184 -4.36 0.43 13.98
CA SER A 184 -3.47 0.56 12.81
C SER A 184 -3.37 -0.74 12.01
N GLY A 185 -3.62 -0.64 10.71
CA GLY A 185 -3.39 -1.74 9.78
C GLY A 185 -1.89 -2.08 9.62
N THR A 186 -1.00 -1.08 9.72
CA THR A 186 0.45 -1.31 9.78
C THR A 186 0.82 -2.18 10.98
N THR A 187 0.23 -1.91 12.15
CA THR A 187 0.42 -2.70 13.37
C THR A 187 -0.05 -4.12 13.17
N PHE A 188 -1.24 -4.30 12.60
CA PHE A 188 -1.79 -5.62 12.32
C PHE A 188 -0.86 -6.46 11.42
N ASN A 189 -0.47 -5.92 10.27
CA ASN A 189 0.37 -6.64 9.31
C ASN A 189 1.77 -6.91 9.88
N PHE A 190 2.35 -5.98 10.66
CA PHE A 190 3.61 -6.21 11.36
C PHE A 190 3.50 -7.33 12.40
N GLN A 191 2.45 -7.35 13.22
CA GLN A 191 2.24 -8.42 14.20
C GLN A 191 1.97 -9.78 13.54
N LYS A 192 1.28 -9.81 12.39
CA LYS A 192 1.16 -11.04 11.58
C LYS A 192 2.52 -11.53 11.08
N TYR A 193 3.41 -10.64 10.68
CA TYR A 193 4.80 -11.00 10.39
C TYR A 193 5.51 -11.59 11.61
N LEU A 194 5.41 -10.94 12.77
CA LEU A 194 6.04 -11.45 14.00
C LEU A 194 5.49 -12.84 14.36
N ASP A 195 4.18 -13.03 14.37
CA ASP A 195 3.54 -14.31 14.66
C ASP A 195 4.03 -15.42 13.71
N ALA A 196 3.94 -15.18 12.40
CA ALA A 196 4.32 -16.17 11.40
C ALA A 196 5.83 -16.45 11.38
N ALA A 197 6.67 -15.42 11.34
CA ALA A 197 8.11 -15.55 11.08
C ALA A 197 8.95 -15.89 12.31
N SER A 198 8.43 -15.65 13.53
CA SER A 198 9.23 -15.77 14.76
C SER A 198 9.44 -17.19 15.29
N ASN A 199 8.84 -18.20 14.65
CA ASN A 199 8.86 -19.58 15.13
C ASN A 199 8.39 -19.69 16.60
N GLY A 200 7.33 -18.95 16.92
CA GLY A 200 6.70 -18.93 18.26
C GLY A 200 7.33 -17.94 19.24
N ALA A 201 8.39 -17.22 18.87
CA ALA A 201 9.01 -16.26 19.78
C ALA A 201 8.15 -15.00 20.03
N TRP A 202 7.19 -14.67 19.15
CA TRP A 202 6.25 -13.57 19.37
C TRP A 202 5.37 -13.82 20.59
N GLY A 203 4.60 -14.90 20.58
CA GLY A 203 3.82 -15.37 21.73
C GLY A 203 2.75 -14.39 22.22
N LYS A 204 2.31 -13.46 21.37
CA LYS A 204 1.22 -12.49 21.64
C LYS A 204 0.15 -12.60 20.55
N ASP A 205 -0.97 -11.94 20.79
CA ASP A 205 -2.03 -11.80 19.80
C ASP A 205 -1.59 -10.89 18.64
N THR A 206 -2.45 -10.84 17.62
CA THR A 206 -2.29 -9.96 16.46
C THR A 206 -3.58 -9.19 16.26
N GLY A 207 -3.51 -7.86 16.26
CA GLY A 207 -4.67 -6.99 16.03
C GLY A 207 -4.29 -5.61 15.52
N LEU A 208 -5.28 -4.73 15.44
CA LEU A 208 -5.06 -3.31 15.10
C LEU A 208 -4.32 -2.56 16.21
N THR A 209 -4.46 -3.02 17.45
CA THR A 209 -3.70 -2.53 18.61
C THR A 209 -2.42 -3.35 18.79
N PHE A 210 -1.36 -2.74 19.30
CA PHE A 210 -0.09 -3.41 19.53
C PHE A 210 -0.09 -4.22 20.84
N ASP A 211 0.22 -5.51 20.76
CA ASP A 211 0.14 -6.50 21.84
C ASP A 211 1.52 -6.85 22.46
N GLY A 212 2.59 -6.19 22.03
CA GLY A 212 3.96 -6.48 22.48
C GLY A 212 4.20 -6.23 23.97
N GLY A 213 3.40 -5.36 24.60
CA GLY A 213 3.43 -5.11 26.04
C GLY A 213 4.63 -4.31 26.56
N VAL A 214 5.44 -3.75 25.66
CA VAL A 214 6.59 -2.88 25.98
C VAL A 214 6.65 -1.68 25.05
N GLY A 215 7.38 -0.65 25.48
CA GLY A 215 7.65 0.54 24.66
C GLY A 215 6.73 1.72 24.94
N GLY A 216 6.86 2.75 24.11
CA GLY A 216 6.05 3.98 24.14
C GLY A 216 5.17 4.11 22.90
N GLY A 217 3.94 4.56 23.09
CA GLY A 217 2.99 4.77 22.00
C GLY A 217 3.16 6.13 21.33
N ALA A 218 3.08 6.16 20.00
CA ALA A 218 2.98 7.38 19.20
C ALA A 218 1.93 7.21 18.10
N GLU A 219 1.33 8.31 17.67
CA GLU A 219 0.18 8.31 16.76
C GLU A 219 0.63 8.30 15.29
N GLY A 220 0.03 7.41 14.50
CA GLY A 220 0.25 7.38 13.05
C GLY A 220 1.67 7.00 12.63
N ASN A 221 1.88 6.84 11.33
CA ASN A 221 3.22 6.60 10.79
C ASN A 221 4.16 7.80 11.01
N ASP A 222 3.64 9.03 11.01
CA ASP A 222 4.45 10.23 11.19
C ASP A 222 4.94 10.37 12.64
N GLY A 223 4.06 10.17 13.63
CA GLY A 223 4.43 10.25 15.04
C GLY A 223 5.45 9.20 15.44
N THR A 224 5.29 7.95 14.99
CA THR A 224 6.29 6.90 15.26
C THR A 224 7.61 7.17 14.53
N SER A 225 7.59 7.72 13.31
CA SER A 225 8.78 8.12 12.56
C SER A 225 9.57 9.21 13.28
N LEU A 226 8.88 10.24 13.81
CA LEU A 226 9.51 11.32 14.57
C LEU A 226 10.06 10.81 15.91
N ALA A 227 9.30 9.94 16.60
CA ALA A 227 9.72 9.36 17.87
C ALA A 227 10.99 8.50 17.73
N VAL A 228 11.09 7.66 16.69
CA VAL A 228 12.30 6.84 16.46
C VAL A 228 13.48 7.74 16.06
N LYS A 229 13.25 8.74 15.20
CA LYS A 229 14.30 9.70 14.79
C LYS A 229 14.88 10.49 15.96
N GLY A 230 14.05 10.86 16.92
CA GLY A 230 14.45 11.65 18.09
C GLY A 230 15.10 10.85 19.23
N THR A 231 14.97 9.52 19.24
CA THR A 231 15.31 8.69 20.40
C THR A 231 16.46 7.72 20.08
N ASP A 232 17.61 7.90 20.71
CA ASP A 232 18.72 6.93 20.61
C ASP A 232 18.32 5.59 21.24
N GLY A 233 18.73 4.49 20.61
CA GLY A 233 18.37 3.13 20.99
C GLY A 233 16.96 2.70 20.58
N SER A 234 16.22 3.50 19.80
CA SER A 234 14.83 3.20 19.48
C SER A 234 14.64 2.34 18.23
N ILE A 235 13.51 1.64 18.18
CA ILE A 235 13.07 0.79 17.06
C ILE A 235 11.55 0.87 16.91
N THR A 236 11.06 0.87 15.67
CA THR A 236 9.63 0.84 15.35
C THR A 236 9.37 0.15 14.01
N TYR A 237 8.12 0.19 13.55
CA TYR A 237 7.66 -0.30 12.26
C TYR A 237 6.91 0.82 11.53
N ASN A 238 7.41 1.22 10.37
CA ASN A 238 6.86 2.31 9.57
C ASN A 238 6.55 1.83 8.15
N GLU A 239 5.49 2.36 7.56
CA GLU A 239 5.33 2.24 6.11
C GLU A 239 6.52 2.93 5.40
N TRP A 240 7.02 2.29 4.34
CA TRP A 240 8.30 2.61 3.71
C TRP A 240 8.42 4.07 3.24
N SER A 241 7.35 4.65 2.69
CA SER A 241 7.37 6.04 2.24
C SER A 241 7.69 7.03 3.38
N PHE A 242 7.22 6.75 4.60
CA PHE A 242 7.55 7.55 5.79
C PHE A 242 8.99 7.34 6.24
N ALA A 243 9.48 6.09 6.21
CA ALA A 243 10.87 5.79 6.54
C ALA A 243 11.85 6.53 5.60
N VAL A 244 11.54 6.54 4.30
CA VAL A 244 12.31 7.28 3.28
C VAL A 244 12.20 8.79 3.50
N GLY A 245 10.97 9.31 3.64
CA GLY A 245 10.72 10.75 3.78
C GLY A 245 11.36 11.36 5.04
N HIS A 246 11.45 10.60 6.13
CA HIS A 246 12.10 11.03 7.37
C HIS A 246 13.59 10.70 7.45
N HIS A 247 14.16 10.04 6.43
CA HIS A 247 15.55 9.57 6.38
C HIS A 247 15.91 8.66 7.56
N LEU A 248 15.04 7.69 7.85
CA LEU A 248 15.25 6.75 8.94
C LEU A 248 16.18 5.61 8.50
N ASN A 249 16.96 5.07 9.44
CA ASN A 249 17.67 3.81 9.18
C ASN A 249 16.64 2.67 9.17
N MET A 250 16.82 1.73 8.25
CA MET A 250 15.93 0.59 8.04
C MET A 250 16.74 -0.70 8.16
N ALA A 251 16.27 -1.63 8.99
CA ALA A 251 16.91 -2.92 9.12
C ALA A 251 16.70 -3.76 7.85
N GLN A 252 17.71 -4.54 7.48
CA GLN A 252 17.58 -5.59 6.48
C GLN A 252 17.05 -6.86 7.16
N ILE A 253 16.17 -7.58 6.46
CA ILE A 253 15.46 -8.71 7.04
C ILE A 253 15.99 -10.02 6.50
N ILE A 254 16.54 -10.86 7.37
CA ILE A 254 16.90 -12.24 7.07
C ILE A 254 15.61 -13.08 7.13
N THR A 255 15.36 -13.85 6.07
CA THR A 255 14.11 -14.61 5.92
C THR A 255 14.37 -16.11 6.01
N ALA A 256 13.29 -16.90 6.13
CA ALA A 256 13.40 -18.37 6.07
C ALA A 256 13.87 -18.89 4.69
N ALA A 257 13.89 -18.05 3.65
CA ALA A 257 14.32 -18.44 2.31
C ALA A 257 15.85 -18.47 2.13
N GLY A 258 16.63 -17.95 3.07
CA GLY A 258 18.09 -17.95 2.99
C GLY A 258 18.77 -17.02 3.99
N PRO A 259 20.11 -17.11 4.10
CA PRO A 259 20.88 -16.36 5.11
C PRO A 259 21.08 -14.88 4.74
N ASP A 260 20.86 -14.50 3.49
CA ASP A 260 21.15 -13.15 3.01
C ASP A 260 20.09 -12.15 3.52
N PRO A 261 20.51 -11.03 4.16
CA PRO A 261 19.60 -9.97 4.56
C PRO A 261 18.95 -9.30 3.35
N VAL A 262 17.64 -9.08 3.42
CA VAL A 262 16.85 -8.50 2.34
C VAL A 262 16.45 -7.06 2.69
N ALA A 263 16.88 -6.10 1.87
CA ALA A 263 16.43 -4.71 1.95
C ALA A 263 15.09 -4.50 1.23
N ILE A 264 14.39 -3.41 1.56
CA ILE A 264 13.20 -2.98 0.80
C ILE A 264 13.65 -2.39 -0.53
N THR A 265 13.16 -2.98 -1.62
CA THR A 265 13.32 -2.50 -3.00
C THR A 265 12.09 -2.91 -3.81
N THR A 266 11.86 -2.28 -4.95
CA THR A 266 10.80 -2.70 -5.87
C THR A 266 10.92 -4.17 -6.29
N ASP A 267 12.14 -4.68 -6.50
CA ASP A 267 12.37 -6.09 -6.84
C ASP A 267 12.09 -7.04 -5.66
N SER A 268 12.62 -6.74 -4.46
CA SER A 268 12.46 -7.61 -3.30
C SER A 268 10.99 -7.71 -2.85
N VAL A 269 10.24 -6.61 -2.91
CA VAL A 269 8.80 -6.62 -2.61
C VAL A 269 8.01 -7.22 -3.77
N GLY A 270 8.40 -6.95 -5.03
CA GLY A 270 7.83 -7.57 -6.22
C GLY A 270 7.89 -9.10 -6.18
N LYS A 271 9.01 -9.66 -5.70
CA LYS A 271 9.16 -11.11 -5.45
C LYS A 271 8.14 -11.67 -4.46
N THR A 272 7.79 -10.91 -3.42
CA THR A 272 6.81 -11.29 -2.40
C THR A 272 5.40 -11.29 -2.96
N ILE A 273 5.01 -10.22 -3.68
CA ILE A 273 3.65 -10.07 -4.18
C ILE A 273 3.38 -10.82 -5.50
N ALA A 274 4.41 -11.35 -6.16
CA ALA A 274 4.27 -12.08 -7.43
C ALA A 274 3.35 -13.31 -7.33
N GLY A 275 3.28 -13.93 -6.16
CA GLY A 275 2.41 -15.09 -5.88
C GLY A 275 1.08 -14.73 -5.21
N ALA A 276 0.77 -13.44 -5.03
CA ALA A 276 -0.42 -13.01 -4.33
C ALA A 276 -1.70 -13.49 -5.05
N THR A 277 -2.66 -13.97 -4.27
CA THR A 277 -3.97 -14.40 -4.76
C THR A 277 -5.08 -13.64 -4.03
N PHE A 278 -6.28 -13.67 -4.59
CA PHE A 278 -7.48 -13.15 -3.93
C PHE A 278 -8.16 -14.27 -3.16
N LYS A 279 -8.60 -13.97 -1.94
CA LYS A 279 -9.49 -14.83 -1.12
C LYS A 279 -10.92 -14.29 -1.02
N GLY A 280 -11.16 -13.05 -1.48
CA GLY A 280 -12.49 -12.47 -1.59
C GLY A 280 -13.35 -13.12 -2.68
N ARG A 281 -14.64 -12.74 -2.74
CA ARG A 281 -15.62 -13.30 -3.69
C ARG A 281 -16.16 -12.22 -4.61
N GLY A 282 -16.28 -12.53 -5.90
CA GLY A 282 -16.81 -11.60 -6.88
C GLY A 282 -15.93 -10.35 -7.00
N ASN A 283 -16.50 -9.18 -6.75
CA ASN A 283 -15.82 -7.88 -6.79
C ASN A 283 -15.23 -7.45 -5.45
N ASP A 284 -15.43 -8.23 -4.38
CA ASP A 284 -14.69 -8.04 -3.14
C ASP A 284 -13.31 -8.70 -3.29
N LEU A 285 -12.26 -7.90 -3.34
CA LEU A 285 -10.93 -8.29 -3.82
C LEU A 285 -9.90 -8.37 -2.68
N VAL A 286 -10.30 -8.97 -1.55
CA VAL A 286 -9.39 -9.22 -0.43
C VAL A 286 -8.20 -10.09 -0.87
N VAL A 287 -6.98 -9.61 -0.62
CA VAL A 287 -5.72 -10.31 -0.91
C VAL A 287 -5.39 -11.30 0.20
N ASP A 288 -4.91 -12.49 -0.17
CA ASP A 288 -4.29 -13.41 0.76
C ASP A 288 -2.82 -13.02 1.00
N THR A 289 -2.55 -12.39 2.14
CA THR A 289 -1.21 -11.94 2.54
C THR A 289 -0.45 -12.97 3.37
N SER A 290 -1.03 -14.14 3.66
CA SER A 290 -0.41 -15.15 4.55
C SER A 290 0.96 -15.62 4.07
N SER A 291 1.11 -15.75 2.75
CA SER A 291 2.37 -16.13 2.10
C SER A 291 3.47 -15.07 2.17
N PHE A 292 3.13 -13.81 2.47
CA PHE A 292 4.11 -12.71 2.47
C PHE A 292 5.06 -12.82 3.65
N TYR A 293 4.55 -13.22 4.82
CA TYR A 293 5.28 -13.16 6.09
C TYR A 293 6.37 -14.21 6.25
N LYS A 294 6.31 -15.30 5.48
CA LYS A 294 7.35 -16.35 5.41
C LYS A 294 7.60 -16.70 3.94
N PRO A 295 8.20 -15.78 3.16
CA PRO A 295 8.37 -16.02 1.74
C PRO A 295 9.35 -17.17 1.55
N ALA A 296 9.07 -18.06 0.59
CA ALA A 296 9.95 -19.17 0.25
C ALA A 296 11.02 -18.79 -0.81
N ARG A 297 10.86 -17.64 -1.46
CA ARG A 297 11.72 -17.18 -2.54
C ARG A 297 12.89 -16.35 -1.99
N PRO A 298 14.16 -16.70 -2.28
CA PRO A 298 15.31 -15.90 -1.88
C PRO A 298 15.22 -14.45 -2.37
N GLY A 299 15.61 -13.51 -1.52
CA GLY A 299 15.58 -12.07 -1.80
C GLY A 299 14.18 -11.44 -1.78
N ALA A 300 13.15 -12.15 -1.32
CA ALA A 300 11.81 -11.60 -1.13
C ALA A 300 11.70 -10.91 0.24
N TYR A 301 11.15 -9.69 0.28
CA TYR A 301 10.99 -8.92 1.52
C TYR A 301 9.67 -9.32 2.24
N PRO A 302 9.68 -9.69 3.53
CA PRO A 302 8.55 -10.41 4.12
C PRO A 302 7.45 -9.53 4.72
N ILE A 303 7.70 -8.23 4.94
CA ILE A 303 6.78 -7.37 5.68
C ILE A 303 6.08 -6.43 4.69
N VAL A 304 4.94 -6.87 4.16
CA VAL A 304 4.20 -6.16 3.11
C VAL A 304 2.71 -6.15 3.48
N LEU A 305 2.09 -4.97 3.39
CA LEU A 305 0.64 -4.81 3.50
C LEU A 305 0.03 -4.60 2.11
N ALA A 306 -1.21 -5.05 1.93
CA ALA A 306 -2.10 -4.56 0.87
C ALA A 306 -2.96 -3.46 1.48
N THR A 307 -3.09 -2.33 0.78
CA THR A 307 -3.96 -1.24 1.24
C THR A 307 -5.20 -1.16 0.35
N TYR A 308 -6.35 -1.07 1.00
CA TYR A 308 -7.68 -1.17 0.42
C TYR A 308 -8.40 0.16 0.50
N GLU A 309 -9.16 0.44 -0.55
CA GLU A 309 -10.31 1.34 -0.48
C GLU A 309 -11.56 0.51 -0.26
N ILE A 310 -12.29 0.81 0.81
CA ILE A 310 -13.55 0.18 1.18
C ILE A 310 -14.67 1.05 0.62
N VAL A 311 -15.44 0.47 -0.29
CA VAL A 311 -16.49 1.16 -1.04
C VAL A 311 -17.81 0.40 -0.98
N CYS A 312 -18.93 1.11 -1.15
CA CYS A 312 -20.19 0.44 -1.44
C CYS A 312 -20.20 -0.08 -2.89
N SER A 313 -20.69 -1.31 -3.09
CA SER A 313 -20.94 -1.84 -4.44
C SER A 313 -21.99 -1.02 -5.20
N GLN A 314 -23.00 -0.56 -4.48
CA GLN A 314 -23.99 0.40 -4.94
C GLN A 314 -24.24 1.42 -3.83
N TYR A 315 -24.08 2.70 -4.15
CA TYR A 315 -24.32 3.79 -3.23
C TYR A 315 -25.81 4.20 -3.22
N PRO A 316 -26.40 4.47 -2.03
CA PRO A 316 -27.75 5.01 -1.95
C PRO A 316 -27.92 6.36 -2.67
N ASP A 317 -26.87 7.19 -2.64
CA ASP A 317 -26.76 8.40 -3.44
C ASP A 317 -25.87 8.12 -4.67
N SER A 318 -26.50 8.06 -5.84
CA SER A 318 -25.82 7.83 -7.12
C SER A 318 -24.77 8.89 -7.46
N ALA A 319 -24.87 10.13 -6.94
CA ALA A 319 -23.85 11.14 -7.14
C ALA A 319 -22.57 10.82 -6.35
N ILE A 320 -22.69 10.17 -5.18
CA ILE A 320 -21.53 9.65 -4.45
C ILE A 320 -20.94 8.46 -5.20
N GLY A 321 -21.77 7.50 -5.63
CA GLY A 321 -21.32 6.33 -6.39
C GLY A 321 -20.55 6.68 -7.66
N ALA A 322 -21.05 7.66 -8.43
CA ALA A 322 -20.36 8.18 -9.61
C ALA A 322 -18.99 8.79 -9.29
N ALA A 323 -18.90 9.61 -8.24
CA ALA A 323 -17.66 10.26 -7.83
C ALA A 323 -16.64 9.25 -7.27
N VAL A 324 -17.08 8.30 -6.44
CA VAL A 324 -16.22 7.22 -5.90
C VAL A 324 -15.68 6.37 -7.05
N LYS A 325 -16.51 5.98 -8.01
CA LYS A 325 -16.05 5.28 -9.22
C LYS A 325 -14.97 6.08 -9.95
N ALA A 326 -15.21 7.37 -10.20
CA ALA A 326 -14.27 8.22 -10.92
C ALA A 326 -12.92 8.35 -10.18
N PHE A 327 -12.95 8.54 -8.86
CA PHE A 327 -11.74 8.54 -8.03
C PHE A 327 -11.00 7.20 -8.13
N MET A 328 -11.70 6.08 -7.98
CA MET A 328 -11.11 4.75 -8.07
C MET A 328 -10.51 4.48 -9.46
N GLN A 329 -11.18 4.89 -10.54
CA GLN A 329 -10.65 4.78 -11.90
C GLN A 329 -9.35 5.58 -12.07
N ALA A 330 -9.25 6.77 -11.47
CA ALA A 330 -8.02 7.55 -11.47
C ALA A 330 -6.90 6.87 -10.65
N ALA A 331 -7.24 6.33 -9.47
CA ALA A 331 -6.30 5.65 -8.56
C ALA A 331 -5.68 4.39 -9.17
N ILE A 332 -6.44 3.62 -9.95
CA ILE A 332 -5.96 2.39 -10.62
C ILE A 332 -5.42 2.65 -12.04
N GLY A 333 -5.45 3.90 -12.48
CA GLY A 333 -5.07 4.35 -13.82
C GLY A 333 -3.57 4.60 -13.98
N PRO A 334 -3.17 5.56 -14.84
CA PRO A 334 -1.75 5.83 -15.13
C PRO A 334 -0.88 6.20 -13.92
N VAL A 335 -1.48 6.68 -12.82
CA VAL A 335 -0.75 7.02 -11.58
C VAL A 335 -0.07 5.81 -10.94
N GLN A 336 -0.54 4.60 -11.24
CA GLN A 336 0.11 3.36 -10.81
C GLN A 336 1.53 3.22 -11.41
N ASP A 337 1.79 3.83 -12.57
CA ASP A 337 3.11 3.81 -13.18
C ASP A 337 3.99 4.89 -12.51
N GLY A 338 4.93 4.46 -11.67
CA GLY A 338 5.80 5.35 -10.90
C GLY A 338 5.41 5.51 -9.43
N LEU A 339 4.39 4.80 -8.96
CA LEU A 339 3.98 4.80 -7.54
C LEU A 339 5.11 4.34 -6.60
N ASP A 340 6.07 3.57 -7.12
CA ASP A 340 7.27 3.10 -6.43
C ASP A 340 8.17 4.24 -5.97
N ARG A 341 8.17 5.38 -6.67
CA ARG A 341 8.89 6.59 -6.26
C ARG A 341 8.33 7.20 -4.97
N TYR A 342 7.09 6.85 -4.64
CA TYR A 342 6.39 7.28 -3.43
C TYR A 342 6.34 6.19 -2.38
N GLY A 343 7.10 5.10 -2.53
CA GLY A 343 7.22 4.03 -1.54
C GLY A 343 6.18 2.92 -1.66
N TYR A 344 5.39 2.85 -2.72
CA TYR A 344 4.39 1.80 -2.90
C TYR A 344 4.64 0.98 -4.14
N ILE A 345 4.43 -0.32 -4.05
CA ILE A 345 4.59 -1.21 -5.19
C ILE A 345 3.29 -1.24 -5.99
N PRO A 346 3.35 -0.96 -7.30
CA PRO A 346 2.17 -1.02 -8.16
C PRO A 346 1.55 -2.42 -8.16
N LEU A 347 0.25 -2.48 -8.43
CA LEU A 347 -0.47 -3.74 -8.51
C LEU A 347 0.09 -4.62 -9.64
N PRO A 348 0.27 -5.95 -9.41
CA PRO A 348 0.60 -6.91 -10.45
C PRO A 348 -0.40 -6.82 -11.62
N ALA A 349 0.06 -7.05 -12.85
CA ALA A 349 -0.80 -6.95 -14.04
C ALA A 349 -2.07 -7.83 -13.94
N SER A 350 -1.97 -9.00 -13.30
CA SER A 350 -3.09 -9.91 -13.05
C SER A 350 -4.16 -9.33 -12.11
N PHE A 351 -3.79 -8.39 -11.23
CA PHE A 351 -4.70 -7.70 -10.32
C PHE A 351 -5.41 -6.55 -11.03
N ARG A 352 -4.69 -5.80 -11.87
CA ARG A 352 -5.21 -4.60 -12.56
C ARG A 352 -6.50 -4.88 -13.32
N SER A 353 -6.59 -6.00 -14.05
CA SER A 353 -7.81 -6.35 -14.81
C SER A 353 -9.01 -6.67 -13.90
N LYS A 354 -8.82 -7.45 -12.83
CA LYS A 354 -9.91 -7.77 -11.89
C LYS A 354 -10.37 -6.53 -11.14
N LEU A 355 -9.42 -5.70 -10.70
CA LEU A 355 -9.72 -4.46 -10.01
C LEU A 355 -10.47 -3.47 -10.93
N ALA A 356 -10.07 -3.34 -12.19
CA ALA A 356 -10.79 -2.51 -13.15
C ALA A 356 -12.24 -2.99 -13.35
N THR A 357 -12.49 -4.30 -13.38
CA THR A 357 -13.85 -4.85 -13.43
C THR A 357 -14.66 -4.46 -12.18
N ALA A 358 -14.08 -4.63 -10.98
CA ALA A 358 -14.76 -4.27 -9.73
C ALA A 358 -15.05 -2.77 -9.63
N VAL A 359 -14.06 -1.92 -9.94
CA VAL A 359 -14.21 -0.46 -9.94
C VAL A 359 -15.28 0.01 -10.91
N ASN A 360 -15.32 -0.55 -12.13
CA ASN A 360 -16.35 -0.19 -13.10
C ASN A 360 -17.76 -0.64 -12.71
N ALA A 361 -17.87 -1.64 -11.82
CA ALA A 361 -19.13 -2.18 -11.32
C ALA A 361 -19.72 -1.39 -10.13
N ILE A 362 -18.99 -0.45 -9.52
CA ILE A 362 -19.52 0.46 -8.49
C ILE A 362 -20.73 1.21 -9.06
N ALA A 363 -21.85 1.34 -8.36
CA ALA A 363 -23.05 1.99 -8.90
C ALA A 363 -23.54 3.15 -8.03
#